data_AF-A0A8K0G569-F1
#
_entry.id   AF-A0A8K0G569-F1
#
_cell.length_a   1.000
_cell.length_b   1.000
_cell.length_c   1.000
_cell.angle_alpha   90.00
_cell.angle_beta   90.00
_cell.angle_gamma   90.00
#
_symmetry.space_group_name_H-M   'P 1'
#
loop_
_entity.id
_entity.type
_entity.pdbx_description
1 polymer ?
#
loop_
_entity_poly.entity_id
_entity_poly.type
_entity_poly.pdbx_seq_one_letter_code
_entity_poly.pdbx_strand_id
1 'polypeptide(L)'
;MTNKNNYGRRKKYSIRRLKESSVRQEFKKKISSKLKQMSKYAFIEEEWAQIGKASVNASGKWLMELKATNKNQRKKRKLWEDTLDDIEYNFRTKEIRNFYEEVKESRSLYSAETTYYRNENGTLTGDMEEKLNIWAEYLEKLLEGNDTPTEEEMKQTIRLTKNNKGGGEN
;
A
#
# COMPACT_ATOMS: atom_id res chain seq x y z
N MET A 1 51.77 -37.71 -32.14
CA MET A 1 50.94 -36.49 -32.17
C MET A 1 50.06 -36.52 -33.42
N THR A 2 48.75 -36.73 -33.30
CA THR A 2 47.83 -36.60 -34.44
C THR A 2 46.60 -35.80 -34.03
N ASN A 3 46.54 -34.59 -34.59
CA ASN A 3 45.55 -33.56 -34.38
C ASN A 3 44.22 -33.97 -35.03
N LYS A 4 43.16 -34.18 -34.21
CA LYS A 4 41.81 -34.48 -34.71
C LYS A 4 41.02 -33.18 -34.85
N ASN A 5 41.07 -32.59 -36.04
CA ASN A 5 40.21 -31.49 -36.45
C ASN A 5 38.73 -31.90 -36.36
N ASN A 6 38.03 -31.36 -35.37
CA ASN A 6 36.62 -31.62 -35.08
C ASN A 6 35.73 -30.57 -35.77
N TYR A 7 35.73 -30.54 -37.10
CA TYR A 7 34.72 -29.80 -37.86
C TYR A 7 33.49 -30.68 -38.02
N GLY A 8 32.46 -30.39 -37.23
CA GLY A 8 31.21 -31.14 -37.22
C GLY A 8 30.67 -31.39 -38.63
N ARG A 9 30.50 -32.66 -39.01
CA ARG A 9 29.91 -33.07 -40.28
C ARG A 9 28.55 -32.40 -40.43
N ARG A 10 28.43 -31.44 -41.35
CA ARG A 10 27.13 -30.88 -41.75
C ARG A 10 26.27 -32.03 -42.25
N LYS A 11 25.17 -32.32 -41.55
CA LYS A 11 24.20 -33.33 -41.94
C LYS A 11 23.69 -32.99 -43.34
N LYS A 12 24.02 -33.81 -44.34
CA LYS A 12 23.51 -33.65 -45.71
C LYS A 12 22.05 -34.10 -45.73
N TYR A 13 21.12 -33.14 -45.73
CA TYR A 13 19.70 -33.43 -45.88
C TYR A 13 19.39 -33.70 -47.35
N SER A 14 18.82 -34.86 -47.65
CA SER A 14 18.39 -35.18 -49.02
C SER A 14 17.13 -34.38 -49.35
N ILE A 15 17.26 -33.44 -50.30
CA ILE A 15 16.14 -32.62 -50.80
C ILE A 15 15.01 -33.51 -51.37
N ARG A 16 15.34 -34.72 -51.86
CA ARG A 16 14.34 -35.69 -52.33
C ARG A 16 13.44 -36.21 -51.21
N ARG A 17 14.00 -36.49 -50.03
CA ARG A 17 13.21 -36.91 -48.84
C ARG A 17 12.25 -35.83 -48.35
N LEU A 18 12.58 -34.56 -48.56
CA LEU A 18 11.69 -33.42 -48.26
C LEU A 18 10.50 -33.31 -49.23
N LYS A 19 10.51 -34.03 -50.36
CA LYS A 19 9.38 -34.11 -51.30
C LYS A 19 8.40 -35.23 -50.94
N GLU A 20 8.79 -36.18 -50.10
CA GLU A 20 7.91 -37.25 -49.61
C GLU A 20 6.80 -36.65 -48.74
N SER A 21 5.55 -37.01 -49.02
CA SER A 21 4.38 -36.43 -48.36
C SER A 21 4.33 -36.76 -46.87
N SER A 22 4.79 -37.96 -46.49
CA SER A 22 4.90 -38.44 -45.11
C SER A 22 5.83 -37.55 -44.29
N VAL A 23 7.04 -37.30 -44.81
CA VAL A 23 8.06 -36.45 -44.17
C VAL A 23 7.53 -35.02 -44.00
N ARG A 24 6.85 -34.47 -45.02
CA ARG A 24 6.23 -33.14 -44.92
C ARG A 24 5.16 -33.07 -43.84
N GLN A 25 4.32 -34.10 -43.72
CA GLN A 25 3.29 -34.15 -42.70
C GLN A 25 3.87 -34.24 -41.29
N GLU A 26 4.94 -35.01 -41.08
CA GLU A 26 5.65 -35.08 -39.80
C GLU A 26 6.24 -33.72 -39.42
N PHE A 27 6.93 -33.06 -40.34
CA PHE A 27 7.46 -31.72 -40.08
C PHE A 27 6.36 -30.71 -39.81
N LYS A 28 5.25 -30.75 -40.56
CA LYS A 28 4.08 -29.89 -40.34
C LYS A 28 3.52 -30.10 -38.93
N LYS A 29 3.29 -31.36 -38.52
CA LYS A 29 2.82 -31.70 -37.17
C LYS A 29 3.78 -31.20 -36.09
N LYS A 30 5.09 -31.38 -36.28
CA LYS A 30 6.14 -30.97 -35.34
C LYS A 30 6.27 -29.45 -35.22
N ILE A 31 6.11 -28.72 -36.31
CA ILE A 31 6.10 -27.25 -36.30
C ILE A 31 4.83 -26.76 -35.61
N SER A 32 3.66 -27.33 -35.93
CA SER A 32 2.39 -26.95 -35.32
C SER A 32 2.34 -27.25 -33.81
N SER A 33 2.90 -28.37 -33.35
CA SER A 33 2.96 -28.68 -31.92
C SER A 33 3.88 -27.70 -31.17
N LYS A 34 5.03 -27.35 -31.77
CA LYS A 34 5.96 -26.38 -31.19
C LYS A 34 5.37 -24.97 -31.15
N LEU A 35 4.63 -24.56 -32.18
CA LEU A 35 3.89 -23.30 -32.19
C LEU A 35 2.78 -23.27 -31.12
N LYS A 36 2.04 -24.36 -30.92
CA LYS A 36 1.05 -24.48 -29.84
C LYS A 36 1.69 -24.42 -28.44
N GLN A 37 2.88 -24.99 -28.28
CA GLN A 37 3.64 -24.85 -27.03
C GLN A 37 4.10 -23.40 -26.82
N MET A 38 4.55 -22.72 -27.88
CA MET A 38 4.92 -21.30 -27.80
C MET A 38 3.71 -20.41 -27.46
N SER A 39 2.52 -20.69 -27.99
CA SER A 39 1.30 -19.94 -27.64
C SER A 39 0.89 -20.12 -26.17
N LYS A 40 1.31 -21.21 -25.51
CA LYS A 40 1.11 -21.40 -24.06
C LYS A 40 1.87 -20.36 -23.23
N TYR A 41 2.98 -19.82 -23.75
CA TYR A 41 3.79 -18.80 -23.08
C TYR A 41 3.36 -17.36 -23.41
N ALA A 42 2.49 -17.16 -24.40
CA ALA A 42 1.93 -15.83 -24.71
C ALA A 42 1.15 -15.25 -23.51
N PHE A 43 0.49 -16.12 -22.74
CA PHE A 43 -0.18 -15.76 -21.49
C PHE A 43 0.79 -15.19 -20.45
N ILE A 44 2.00 -15.74 -20.34
CA ILE A 44 3.02 -15.28 -19.40
C ILE A 44 3.52 -13.89 -19.81
N GLU A 45 3.76 -13.65 -21.10
CA GLU A 45 4.15 -12.31 -21.58
C GLU A 45 3.06 -11.27 -21.32
N GLU A 46 1.79 -11.63 -21.48
CA GLU A 46 0.66 -10.76 -21.16
C GLU A 46 0.57 -10.45 -19.66
N GLU A 47 0.73 -11.46 -18.80
CA GLU A 47 0.78 -11.26 -17.34
C GLU A 47 1.96 -10.37 -16.91
N TRP A 48 3.16 -10.60 -17.46
CA TRP A 48 4.32 -9.73 -17.18
C TRP A 48 4.07 -8.29 -17.65
N ALA A 49 3.41 -8.10 -18.79
CA ALA A 49 3.04 -6.77 -19.27
C ALA A 49 2.02 -6.10 -18.33
N GLN A 50 1.06 -6.85 -17.80
CA GLN A 50 0.09 -6.35 -16.81
C GLN A 50 0.78 -5.97 -15.49
N ILE A 51 1.67 -6.82 -14.98
CA ILE A 51 2.46 -6.55 -13.77
C ILE A 51 3.34 -5.31 -13.97
N GLY A 52 4.00 -5.19 -15.12
CA GLY A 52 4.81 -4.01 -15.46
C GLY A 52 3.98 -2.72 -15.45
N LYS A 53 2.79 -2.74 -16.07
CA LYS A 53 1.86 -1.59 -16.04
C LYS A 53 1.40 -1.27 -14.62
N ALA A 54 1.04 -2.29 -13.84
CA ALA A 54 0.60 -2.11 -12.45
C ALA A 54 1.70 -1.49 -11.58
N SER A 55 2.96 -1.95 -11.74
CA SER A 55 4.11 -1.42 -11.01
C SER A 55 4.41 0.04 -11.36
N VAL A 56 4.36 0.41 -12.64
CA VAL A 56 4.55 1.81 -13.08
C VAL A 56 3.42 2.69 -12.53
N ASN A 57 2.17 2.22 -12.59
CA ASN A 57 1.02 2.97 -12.06
C ASN A 57 1.09 3.15 -10.54
N ALA A 58 1.45 2.09 -9.80
CA ALA A 58 1.62 2.15 -8.36
C ALA A 58 2.73 3.12 -7.96
N SER A 59 3.89 3.06 -8.64
CA SER A 59 5.01 3.98 -8.46
C SER A 59 4.60 5.43 -8.75
N GLY A 60 3.85 5.66 -9.84
CA GLY A 60 3.32 6.98 -10.19
C GLY A 60 2.37 7.54 -9.13
N LYS A 61 1.46 6.71 -8.61
CA LYS A 61 0.52 7.09 -7.54
C LYS A 61 1.27 7.46 -6.26
N TRP A 62 2.20 6.62 -5.81
CA TRP A 62 3.03 6.88 -4.62
C TRP A 62 3.79 8.20 -4.74
N LEU A 63 4.37 8.49 -5.91
CA LEU A 63 5.12 9.71 -6.15
C LEU A 63 4.23 10.97 -6.10
N MET A 64 2.98 10.88 -6.55
CA MET A 64 2.00 11.95 -6.43
C MET A 64 1.58 12.19 -4.97
N GLU A 65 1.33 11.13 -4.21
CA GLU A 65 1.04 11.21 -2.77
C GLU A 65 2.21 11.81 -1.99
N LEU A 66 3.44 11.43 -2.30
CA LEU A 66 4.65 11.99 -1.71
C LEU A 66 4.81 13.49 -2.04
N LYS A 67 4.53 13.90 -3.27
CA LYS A 67 4.53 15.33 -3.64
C LYS A 67 3.45 16.12 -2.88
N ALA A 68 2.26 15.56 -2.72
CA ALA A 68 1.17 16.20 -1.99
C ALA A 68 1.49 16.35 -0.49
N THR A 69 2.01 15.30 0.14
CA THR A 69 2.45 15.34 1.54
C THR A 69 3.58 16.34 1.75
N ASN A 70 4.59 16.36 0.89
CA ASN A 70 5.67 17.36 0.93
C ASN A 70 5.15 18.80 0.75
N LYS A 71 4.19 19.02 -0.15
CA LYS A 71 3.54 20.33 -0.31
C LYS A 71 2.84 20.76 0.97
N ASN A 72 2.13 19.85 1.63
CA ASN A 72 1.46 20.11 2.90
C ASN A 72 2.48 20.38 4.02
N GLN A 73 3.58 19.64 4.09
CA GLN A 73 4.66 19.91 5.04
C GLN A 73 5.28 21.30 4.84
N ARG A 74 5.55 21.71 3.59
CA ARG A 74 6.06 23.05 3.29
C ARG A 74 5.09 24.14 3.73
N LYS A 75 3.80 23.98 3.46
CA LYS A 75 2.76 24.92 3.92
C LYS A 75 2.72 25.01 5.44
N LYS A 76 2.79 23.88 6.14
CA LYS A 76 2.85 23.85 7.60
C LYS A 76 4.08 24.58 8.13
N ARG A 77 5.27 24.32 7.56
CA ARG A 77 6.50 25.04 7.95
C ARG A 77 6.36 26.54 7.78
N LYS A 78 5.86 26.99 6.62
CA LYS A 78 5.65 28.41 6.37
C LYS A 78 4.69 29.04 7.38
N LEU A 79 3.56 28.38 7.66
CA LEU A 79 2.62 28.88 8.68
C LEU A 79 3.29 29.02 10.05
N TRP A 80 4.14 28.06 10.44
CA TRP A 80 4.90 28.15 11.69
C TRP A 80 5.93 29.28 11.67
N GLU A 81 6.61 29.50 10.56
CA GLU A 81 7.52 30.65 10.38
C GLU A 81 6.75 31.97 10.52
N ASP A 82 5.63 32.12 9.81
CA ASP A 82 4.77 33.32 9.88
C ASP A 82 4.30 33.57 11.34
N THR A 83 3.88 32.52 12.08
CA THR A 83 3.49 32.68 13.50
C THR A 83 4.64 33.08 14.42
N LEU A 84 5.86 32.64 14.14
CA LEU A 84 7.03 33.03 14.94
C LEU A 84 7.40 34.48 14.67
N ASP A 85 7.30 34.92 13.41
CA ASP A 85 7.53 36.31 13.03
C ASP A 85 6.51 37.25 13.71
N ASP A 86 5.24 36.85 13.79
CA ASP A 86 4.20 37.62 14.50
C ASP A 86 4.50 37.75 16.01
N ILE A 87 4.89 36.64 16.65
CA ILE A 87 5.30 36.63 18.06
C ILE A 87 6.52 37.54 18.28
N GLU A 88 7.54 37.46 17.42
CA GLU A 88 8.72 38.31 17.49
C GLU A 88 8.35 39.79 17.28
N TYR A 89 7.45 40.08 16.35
CA TYR A 89 6.97 41.42 16.08
C TYR A 89 6.27 42.01 17.32
N ASN A 90 5.32 41.29 17.90
CA ASN A 90 4.59 41.70 19.11
C ASN A 90 5.52 41.89 20.32
N PHE A 91 6.56 41.06 20.44
CA PHE A 91 7.60 41.24 21.45
C PHE A 91 8.38 42.55 21.24
N ARG A 92 8.80 42.85 20.00
CA ARG A 92 9.57 44.08 19.67
C ARG A 92 8.75 45.35 19.85
N THR A 93 7.46 45.33 19.49
CA THR A 93 6.54 46.48 19.65
C THR A 93 6.03 46.65 21.07
N LYS A 94 6.34 45.71 21.98
CA LYS A 94 5.89 45.67 23.38
C LYS A 94 4.37 45.55 23.52
N GLU A 95 3.72 44.92 22.56
CA GLU A 95 2.32 44.50 22.62
C GLU A 95 2.22 43.23 23.50
N ILE A 96 2.47 43.39 24.81
CA ILE A 96 2.63 42.28 25.77
C ILE A 96 1.41 41.35 25.77
N ARG A 97 0.20 41.91 25.62
CA ARG A 97 -1.04 41.13 25.60
C ARG A 97 -1.07 40.17 24.41
N ASN A 98 -0.86 40.68 23.21
CA ASN A 98 -0.89 39.89 21.98
C ASN A 98 0.21 38.84 21.98
N PHE A 99 1.41 39.20 22.45
CA PHE A 99 2.51 38.27 22.63
C PHE A 99 2.13 37.05 23.49
N TYR A 100 1.54 37.27 24.68
CA TYR A 100 1.16 36.16 25.55
C TYR A 100 -0.02 35.35 25.00
N GLU A 101 -0.98 35.99 24.32
CA GLU A 101 -2.10 35.31 23.66
C GLU A 101 -1.57 34.36 22.56
N GLU A 102 -0.69 34.83 21.67
CA GLU A 102 -0.10 34.02 20.60
C GLU A 102 0.84 32.91 21.13
N VAL A 103 1.62 33.18 22.17
CA VAL A 103 2.46 32.16 22.83
C VAL A 103 1.58 31.08 23.49
N LYS A 104 0.43 31.46 24.04
CA LYS A 104 -0.52 30.50 24.62
C LYS A 104 -1.19 29.66 23.54
N GLU A 105 -1.66 30.28 22.47
CA GLU A 105 -2.30 29.60 21.34
C GLU A 105 -1.34 28.61 20.65
N SER A 106 -0.12 29.04 20.35
CA SER A 106 0.91 28.18 19.73
C SER A 106 1.27 26.95 20.58
N ARG A 107 1.23 27.07 21.92
CA ARG A 107 1.40 25.93 22.84
C ARG A 107 0.15 25.05 22.93
N SER A 108 -1.05 25.61 22.86
CA SER A 108 -2.30 24.84 22.96
C SER A 108 -2.49 23.82 21.83
N LEU A 109 -1.88 24.05 20.67
CA LEU A 109 -1.90 23.12 19.53
C LEU A 109 -1.15 21.80 19.80
N TYR A 110 -0.36 21.74 20.87
CA TYR A 110 0.24 20.51 21.40
C TYR A 110 -0.58 20.02 22.60
N SER A 111 -1.85 19.68 22.40
CA SER A 111 -2.50 18.76 23.32
C SER A 111 -1.98 17.36 22.99
N ALA A 112 -1.14 16.79 23.86
CA ALA A 112 -0.93 15.36 23.85
C ALA A 112 -2.27 14.71 24.23
N GLU A 113 -3.16 14.50 23.25
CA GLU A 113 -4.36 13.71 23.45
C GLU A 113 -3.92 12.30 23.82
N THR A 114 -3.81 12.04 25.12
CA THR A 114 -3.64 10.69 25.66
C THR A 114 -4.88 9.91 25.27
N THR A 115 -4.77 9.14 24.18
CA THR A 115 -5.86 8.31 23.69
C THR A 115 -5.86 7.02 24.49
N TYR A 116 -6.80 6.90 25.42
CA TYR A 116 -6.99 5.68 26.22
C TYR A 116 -7.95 4.73 25.52
N TYR A 117 -7.66 3.43 25.58
CA TYR A 117 -8.50 2.37 25.03
C TYR A 117 -9.00 1.47 26.15
N ARG A 118 -10.24 1.00 26.03
CA ARG A 118 -10.84 0.11 27.02
C ARG A 118 -10.61 -1.34 26.59
N ASN A 119 -10.03 -2.14 27.47
CA ASN A 119 -9.91 -3.58 27.27
C ASN A 119 -11.22 -4.31 27.62
N GLU A 120 -11.29 -5.61 27.36
CA GLU A 120 -12.46 -6.46 27.65
C GLU A 120 -12.80 -6.51 29.15
N ASN A 121 -11.79 -6.32 30.01
CA ASN A 121 -11.94 -6.26 31.47
C ASN A 121 -12.40 -4.86 31.96
N GLY A 122 -12.68 -3.93 31.05
CA GLY A 122 -13.15 -2.58 31.36
C GLY A 122 -12.07 -1.60 31.82
N THR A 123 -10.80 -2.01 31.88
CA THR A 123 -9.63 -1.20 32.24
C THR A 123 -9.20 -0.31 31.06
N LEU A 124 -8.74 0.91 31.35
CA LEU A 124 -8.22 1.83 30.35
C LEU A 124 -6.70 1.69 30.23
N THR A 125 -6.21 1.41 29.03
CA THR A 125 -4.77 1.45 28.74
C THR A 125 -4.44 2.53 27.71
N GLY A 126 -3.36 3.29 27.96
CA GLY A 126 -2.77 4.23 27.02
C GLY A 126 -1.49 3.71 26.32
N ASP A 127 -1.08 2.47 26.59
CA ASP A 127 0.12 1.88 26.02
C ASP A 127 -0.12 1.36 24.59
N MET A 128 0.87 1.56 23.72
CA MET A 128 0.76 1.26 22.29
C MET A 128 0.85 -0.23 22.01
N GLU A 129 1.65 -0.98 22.77
CA GLU A 129 1.77 -2.43 22.61
C GLU A 129 0.48 -3.12 23.07
N GLU A 130 -0.05 -2.74 24.22
CA GLU A 130 -1.35 -3.24 24.69
C GLU A 130 -2.48 -2.95 23.70
N LYS A 131 -2.48 -1.77 23.06
CA LYS A 131 -3.45 -1.45 22.01
C LYS A 131 -3.36 -2.44 20.85
N LEU A 132 -2.17 -2.76 20.37
CA LEU A 132 -1.98 -3.70 19.26
C LEU A 132 -2.46 -5.10 19.65
N ASN A 133 -2.23 -5.51 20.89
CA ASN A 133 -2.69 -6.80 21.42
C ASN A 133 -4.23 -6.86 21.48
N ILE A 134 -4.90 -5.80 21.96
CA ILE A 134 -6.38 -5.73 21.95
C ILE A 134 -6.94 -5.88 20.52
N TRP A 135 -6.32 -5.23 19.53
CA TRP A 135 -6.74 -5.36 18.13
C TRP A 135 -6.45 -6.75 17.56
N ALA A 136 -5.33 -7.36 17.94
CA ALA A 136 -4.98 -8.71 17.52
C ALA A 136 -6.00 -9.74 18.05
N GLU A 137 -6.32 -9.68 19.35
CA GLU A 137 -7.33 -10.53 19.98
C GLU A 137 -8.72 -10.35 19.34
N TYR A 138 -9.12 -9.11 19.07
CA TYR A 138 -10.39 -8.83 18.40
C TYR A 138 -10.44 -9.39 16.97
N LEU A 139 -9.35 -9.28 16.22
CA LEU A 139 -9.24 -9.83 14.87
C LEU A 139 -9.21 -11.36 14.87
N GLU A 140 -8.54 -11.97 15.85
CA GLU A 140 -8.51 -13.42 16.01
C GLU A 140 -9.90 -13.97 16.31
N LYS A 141 -10.64 -13.35 17.24
CA LYS A 141 -12.06 -13.68 17.49
C LYS A 141 -12.96 -13.53 16.26
N LEU A 142 -12.72 -12.49 15.45
CA LEU A 142 -13.45 -12.28 14.19
C LEU A 142 -13.15 -13.36 13.15
N LEU A 143 -11.94 -13.92 13.14
CA LEU A 143 -11.51 -14.94 12.20
C LEU A 143 -11.88 -16.35 12.65
N GLU A 144 -11.97 -16.58 13.96
CA GLU A 144 -12.39 -17.85 14.57
C GLU A 144 -13.92 -18.05 14.55
N GLY A 145 -14.69 -16.96 14.55
CA GLY A 145 -16.15 -16.98 14.53
C GLY A 145 -16.74 -17.07 13.12
N ASN A 146 -17.13 -18.28 12.71
CA ASN A 146 -17.93 -18.54 11.51
C ASN A 146 -19.43 -18.24 11.69
N ASP A 147 -19.77 -17.21 12.46
CA ASP A 147 -21.13 -16.68 12.57
C ASP A 147 -21.08 -15.19 12.27
N THR A 148 -21.45 -14.82 11.05
CA THR A 148 -21.63 -13.43 10.65
C THR A 148 -22.64 -12.78 11.61
N PRO A 149 -22.26 -11.76 12.40
CA PRO A 149 -23.24 -10.97 13.14
C PRO A 149 -24.15 -10.32 12.10
N THR A 150 -25.46 -10.51 12.25
CA THR A 150 -26.42 -9.94 11.29
C THR A 150 -26.31 -8.41 11.37
N GLU A 151 -26.46 -7.73 10.23
CA GLU A 151 -26.29 -6.27 10.06
C GLU A 151 -27.06 -5.41 11.10
N GLU A 152 -28.06 -6.00 11.76
CA GLU A 152 -28.86 -5.40 12.82
C GLU A 152 -28.13 -5.26 14.17
N GLU A 153 -27.25 -6.21 14.53
CA GLU A 153 -26.48 -6.19 15.79
C GLU A 153 -25.37 -5.14 15.75
N MET A 154 -24.74 -4.96 14.58
CA MET A 154 -23.75 -3.90 14.35
C MET A 154 -24.39 -2.51 14.39
N LYS A 155 -25.64 -2.35 13.93
CA LYS A 155 -26.36 -1.07 13.99
C LYS A 155 -26.77 -0.69 15.42
N GLN A 156 -27.04 -1.65 16.30
CA GLN A 156 -27.37 -1.37 17.71
C GLN A 156 -26.15 -0.93 18.53
N THR A 157 -24.99 -1.58 18.35
CA THR A 157 -23.75 -1.20 19.05
C THR A 157 -23.22 0.18 18.65
N ILE A 158 -23.34 0.55 17.37
CA ILE A 158 -23.01 1.90 16.88
C ILE A 158 -23.99 2.97 17.40
N ARG A 159 -25.27 2.63 17.61
CA ARG A 159 -26.25 3.56 18.22
C ARG A 159 -25.99 3.79 19.71
N LEU A 160 -25.64 2.75 20.47
CA LEU A 160 -25.34 2.87 21.90
C LEU A 160 -24.07 3.69 22.17
N THR A 161 -23.05 3.58 21.30
CA THR A 161 -21.81 4.36 21.40
C THR A 161 -21.97 5.82 20.97
N LYS A 162 -22.95 6.15 20.12
CA LYS A 162 -23.28 7.54 19.74
C LYS A 162 -24.11 8.27 20.80
N ASN A 163 -24.97 7.58 21.54
CA ASN A 163 -25.82 8.21 22.57
C ASN A 163 -25.06 8.60 23.86
N ASN A 164 -23.93 7.95 24.17
CA ASN A 164 -23.11 8.29 25.35
C ASN A 164 -22.16 9.49 25.14
N LYS A 165 -22.13 10.11 23.96
CA LYS A 165 -21.36 11.35 23.69
C LYS A 165 -22.18 12.64 23.86
N GLY A 166 -23.41 12.55 24.37
CA GLY A 166 -24.34 13.69 24.47
C GLY A 166 -24.89 14.02 25.86
N GLY A 167 -24.24 13.60 26.95
CA GLY A 167 -24.72 13.85 28.31
C GLY A 167 -23.59 14.22 29.25
N GLY A 168 -23.24 15.51 29.28
CA GLY A 168 -22.16 16.02 30.13
C GLY A 168 -22.07 17.55 30.15
N GLU A 169 -23.21 18.24 30.21
CA GLU A 169 -23.28 19.63 30.70
C GLU A 169 -24.51 19.74 31.61
N ASN A 170 -24.24 19.78 32.92
CA ASN A 170 -24.98 20.52 33.94
C ASN A 170 -23.95 21.00 34.95
#